data_AF-A0A939PQM6-F1
#
_entry.id   AF-A0A939PQM6-F1
#
_cell.length_a   1.000
_cell.length_b   1.000
_cell.length_c   1.000
_cell.angle_alpha   90.00
_cell.angle_beta   90.00
_cell.angle_gamma   90.00
#
_symmetry.space_group_name_H-M   'P 1'
#
loop_
_entity.id
_entity.type
_entity.pdbx_description
1 polymer ?
#
loop_
_entity_poly.entity_id
_entity_poly.type
_entity_poly.pdbx_seq_one_letter_code
_entity_poly.pdbx_strand_id
1 'polypeptide(L)'
;MKQPDPRASRAVLIGTAEYEYLPQLPAVANNLVDMKQELTRPEVWGLAPQHCEVVLGPKDAREMLSPVTQAGREATEVLLVYVAGHGLRDDQGNLLLGLPYAEDDADTYEYTAVAYDQLRRTMRRTSAKYRIVILDCCYSGAAINTMGSGDIAAQTPIAGSYVLASAPPNRQSMAPEGKRLTAFTNQLIDVIRDGIAEGDKLLTLDAIFGHIYNQLRSEGLPKPWQQDNNSAGQLPLLKNRALASQSTPPGYGEIPGVNEGTLFASRQDLHEAHVHRPLQAGICGRRSEGGAESIVVSGGYVDDEDHGDVIIYTGHGGQDERNHQVRDQSPTDSGNAALIASITSRYPVRVIRGAGGDSDHSPPVGFSYDGLYTVESYWAKKSIDGPRIIQFRLEKMREGRPPVVPTGTPGDRAGVDLTRWEPASLGVYRDRRVAAKVCRAHAYQCQICGLVLETPDGFKITPTTHLKSLAVPHRGPDIPANVLCLCPTHRVQFDLGMITIDDDLTVIDETAKVPLGKLAEASQHKVGLEYIRYHRSLYRREA
;
A
#
# COMPACT_ATOMS: atom_id res chain seq x y z
N MET A 1 -3.71 4.92 -7.74
CA MET A 1 -4.46 4.26 -8.83
C MET A 1 -5.67 3.55 -8.23
N LYS A 2 -6.75 3.34 -9.00
CA LYS A 2 -7.99 2.71 -8.52
C LYS A 2 -8.05 1.26 -9.00
N GLN A 3 -8.61 0.37 -8.19
CA GLN A 3 -8.90 -1.01 -8.58
C GLN A 3 -9.87 -1.06 -9.77
N PRO A 4 -9.68 -1.98 -10.75
CA PRO A 4 -10.61 -2.15 -11.85
C PRO A 4 -12.04 -2.47 -11.41
N ASP A 5 -13.04 -1.89 -12.07
CA ASP A 5 -14.47 -2.15 -11.80
C ASP A 5 -14.80 -3.63 -12.07
N PRO A 6 -15.22 -4.39 -11.05
CA PRO A 6 -15.58 -5.80 -11.20
C PRO A 6 -16.79 -6.02 -12.11
N ARG A 7 -17.64 -5.00 -12.33
CA ARG A 7 -18.79 -5.08 -13.24
C ARG A 7 -18.35 -5.04 -14.70
N ALA A 8 -17.28 -4.31 -14.99
CA ALA A 8 -16.68 -4.15 -16.32
C ALA A 8 -15.62 -5.21 -16.65
N SER A 9 -15.39 -6.15 -15.73
CA SER A 9 -14.33 -7.15 -15.80
C SER A 9 -14.89 -8.57 -15.92
N ARG A 10 -14.12 -9.48 -16.52
CA ARG A 10 -14.44 -10.91 -16.63
C ARG A 10 -13.21 -11.76 -16.32
N ALA A 11 -13.45 -12.94 -15.75
CA ALA A 11 -12.45 -13.96 -15.53
C ALA A 11 -12.90 -15.30 -16.12
N VAL A 12 -11.98 -16.01 -16.78
CA VAL A 12 -12.19 -17.38 -17.25
C VAL A 12 -11.08 -18.25 -16.69
N LEU A 13 -11.46 -19.25 -15.90
CA LEU A 13 -10.55 -20.17 -15.21
C LEU A 13 -10.65 -21.52 -15.90
N ILE A 14 -9.62 -21.88 -16.66
CA ILE A 14 -9.56 -23.08 -17.48
C ILE A 14 -8.61 -24.06 -16.82
N GLY A 15 -8.98 -25.34 -16.73
CA GLY A 15 -8.01 -26.34 -16.38
C GLY A 15 -8.40 -27.75 -16.76
N THR A 16 -7.39 -28.59 -16.94
CA THR A 16 -7.55 -30.02 -17.23
C THR A 16 -6.89 -30.80 -16.10
N ALA A 17 -7.72 -31.49 -15.30
CA ALA A 17 -7.29 -32.27 -14.14
C ALA A 17 -7.16 -33.76 -14.47
N GLU A 18 -8.02 -34.26 -15.36
CA GLU A 18 -8.06 -35.65 -15.78
C GLU A 18 -7.54 -35.80 -17.20
N TYR A 19 -6.67 -36.79 -17.41
CA TYR A 19 -6.06 -37.10 -18.71
C TYR A 19 -6.15 -38.60 -19.03
N GLU A 20 -6.29 -38.95 -20.31
CA GLU A 20 -6.28 -40.35 -20.74
C GLU A 20 -4.84 -40.90 -20.81
N TYR A 21 -3.91 -40.11 -21.36
CA TYR A 21 -2.54 -40.57 -21.64
C TYR A 21 -1.46 -39.85 -20.83
N LEU A 22 -1.75 -38.66 -20.27
CA LEU A 22 -0.82 -37.92 -19.40
C LEU A 22 -1.09 -38.21 -17.91
N PRO A 23 -0.13 -37.92 -17.01
CA PRO A 23 -0.35 -38.03 -15.57
C PRO A 23 -1.52 -37.17 -15.08
N GLN A 24 -2.31 -37.70 -14.15
CA GLN A 24 -3.44 -36.98 -13.55
C GLN A 24 -2.95 -35.77 -12.73
N LEU A 25 -3.71 -34.68 -12.77
CA LEU A 25 -3.45 -33.45 -12.00
C LEU A 25 -4.69 -33.06 -11.17
N PRO A 26 -5.12 -33.88 -10.19
CA PRO A 26 -6.34 -33.62 -9.42
C PRO A 26 -6.33 -32.27 -8.67
N ALA A 27 -5.14 -31.74 -8.36
CA ALA A 27 -4.98 -30.41 -7.78
C ALA A 27 -5.54 -29.28 -8.67
N VAL A 28 -5.58 -29.45 -9.99
CA VAL A 28 -6.13 -28.45 -10.92
C VAL A 28 -7.61 -28.19 -10.68
N ALA A 29 -8.40 -29.21 -10.36
CA ALA A 29 -9.82 -29.01 -10.03
C ALA A 29 -9.99 -28.12 -8.78
N ASN A 30 -9.15 -28.34 -7.76
CA ASN A 30 -9.16 -27.52 -6.54
C ASN A 30 -8.67 -26.09 -6.81
N ASN A 31 -7.66 -25.91 -7.68
CA ASN A 31 -7.19 -24.59 -8.10
C ASN A 31 -8.34 -23.74 -8.64
N LEU A 32 -9.15 -24.29 -9.56
CA LEU A 32 -10.24 -23.56 -10.20
C LEU A 32 -11.33 -23.17 -9.19
N VAL A 33 -11.67 -24.07 -8.27
CA VAL A 33 -12.67 -23.83 -7.21
C VAL A 33 -12.21 -22.70 -6.28
N ASP A 34 -10.99 -22.81 -5.74
CA ASP A 34 -10.46 -21.83 -4.79
C ASP A 34 -10.23 -20.46 -5.47
N MET A 35 -9.70 -20.46 -6.70
CA MET A 35 -9.50 -19.23 -7.46
C MET A 35 -10.83 -18.52 -7.73
N LYS A 36 -11.89 -19.25 -8.13
CA LYS A 36 -13.22 -18.65 -8.29
C LYS A 36 -13.74 -18.09 -6.98
N GLN A 37 -13.59 -18.84 -5.88
CA GLN A 37 -14.04 -18.41 -4.57
C GLN A 37 -13.35 -17.11 -4.15
N GLU A 38 -12.04 -17.01 -4.29
CA GLU A 38 -11.28 -15.84 -3.85
C GLU A 38 -11.50 -14.61 -4.76
N LEU A 39 -11.53 -14.78 -6.09
CA LEU A 39 -11.77 -13.66 -7.02
C LEU A 39 -13.18 -13.05 -6.90
N THR A 40 -14.15 -13.83 -6.42
CA THR A 40 -15.54 -13.37 -6.24
C THR A 40 -15.81 -12.72 -4.88
N ARG A 41 -14.84 -12.75 -3.94
CA ARG A 41 -14.98 -12.10 -2.62
C ARG A 41 -14.99 -10.57 -2.74
N PRO A 42 -15.99 -9.86 -2.16
CA PRO A 42 -16.05 -8.39 -2.14
C PRO A 42 -14.81 -7.71 -1.53
N GLU A 43 -14.16 -8.39 -0.60
CA GLU A 43 -12.97 -7.94 0.12
C GLU A 43 -11.68 -8.11 -0.68
N VAL A 44 -11.73 -8.78 -1.84
CA VAL A 44 -10.60 -9.04 -2.74
C VAL A 44 -10.78 -8.26 -4.05
N TRP A 45 -11.55 -8.80 -4.99
CA TRP A 45 -11.89 -8.16 -6.26
C TRP A 45 -13.38 -7.91 -6.36
N GLY A 46 -14.21 -8.84 -5.87
CA GLY A 46 -15.67 -8.70 -5.89
C GLY A 46 -16.28 -8.90 -7.26
N LEU A 47 -15.66 -9.75 -8.10
CA LEU A 47 -16.31 -10.19 -9.33
C LEU A 47 -17.64 -10.86 -8.99
N ALA A 48 -18.70 -10.51 -9.71
CA ALA A 48 -19.94 -11.26 -9.59
C ALA A 48 -19.68 -12.74 -9.97
N PRO A 49 -20.27 -13.73 -9.30
CA PRO A 49 -20.04 -15.14 -9.63
C PRO A 49 -20.31 -15.50 -11.09
N GLN A 50 -21.25 -14.82 -11.76
CA GLN A 50 -21.51 -14.97 -13.19
C GLN A 50 -20.43 -14.36 -14.12
N HIS A 51 -19.56 -13.47 -13.60
CA HIS A 51 -18.45 -12.88 -14.34
C HIS A 51 -17.14 -13.68 -14.18
N CYS A 52 -17.16 -14.80 -13.45
CA CYS A 52 -16.03 -15.69 -13.23
C CYS A 52 -16.42 -17.12 -13.66
N GLU A 53 -16.12 -17.45 -14.91
CA GLU A 53 -16.47 -18.74 -15.52
C GLU A 53 -15.37 -19.78 -15.26
N VAL A 54 -15.77 -21.02 -14.98
CA VAL A 54 -14.86 -22.15 -14.77
C VAL A 54 -15.08 -23.17 -15.88
N VAL A 55 -14.00 -23.54 -16.56
CA VAL A 55 -13.96 -24.52 -17.66
C VAL A 55 -13.04 -25.66 -17.24
N LEU A 56 -13.62 -26.71 -16.66
CA LEU A 56 -12.90 -27.90 -16.21
C LEU A 56 -12.98 -29.00 -17.28
N GLY A 57 -11.83 -29.49 -17.73
CA GLY A 57 -11.70 -30.58 -18.70
C GLY A 57 -12.33 -30.29 -20.07
N PRO A 58 -12.00 -29.16 -20.74
CA PRO A 58 -12.51 -28.90 -22.08
C PRO A 58 -12.06 -30.01 -23.04
N LYS A 59 -12.99 -30.57 -23.83
CA LYS A 59 -12.71 -31.71 -24.70
C LYS A 59 -12.00 -31.31 -26.00
N ASP A 60 -12.22 -30.08 -26.44
CA ASP A 60 -11.68 -29.54 -27.68
C ASP A 60 -11.37 -28.04 -27.56
N ALA A 61 -10.76 -27.48 -28.61
CA ALA A 61 -10.42 -26.07 -28.70
C ALA A 61 -11.65 -25.15 -28.59
N ARG A 62 -12.82 -25.61 -29.06
CA ARG A 62 -14.05 -24.81 -29.02
C ARG A 62 -14.55 -24.69 -27.58
N GLU A 63 -14.59 -25.78 -26.82
CA GLU A 63 -14.96 -25.79 -25.40
C GLU A 63 -14.00 -24.94 -24.57
N MET A 64 -12.69 -24.93 -24.91
CA MET A 64 -11.71 -24.08 -24.24
C MET A 64 -11.86 -22.58 -24.59
N LEU A 65 -12.00 -22.24 -25.87
CA LEU A 65 -11.87 -20.85 -26.35
C LEU A 65 -13.20 -20.09 -26.46
N SER A 66 -14.34 -20.79 -26.55
CA SER A 66 -15.66 -20.12 -26.63
C SER A 66 -15.98 -19.30 -25.37
N PRO A 67 -15.76 -19.80 -24.14
CA PRO A 67 -15.89 -19.02 -22.91
C PRO A 67 -15.03 -17.75 -22.90
N VAL A 68 -13.77 -17.87 -23.32
CA VAL A 68 -12.84 -16.72 -23.42
C VAL A 68 -13.34 -15.70 -24.43
N THR A 69 -13.88 -16.16 -25.57
CA THR A 69 -14.46 -15.29 -26.60
C THR A 69 -15.68 -14.54 -26.06
N GLN A 70 -16.56 -15.22 -25.33
CA GLN A 70 -17.76 -14.62 -24.76
C GLN A 70 -17.40 -13.60 -23.67
N ALA A 71 -16.57 -13.99 -22.70
CA ALA A 71 -16.04 -13.09 -21.69
C ALA A 71 -15.32 -11.88 -22.30
N GLY A 72 -14.56 -12.08 -23.38
CA GLY A 72 -13.89 -11.01 -24.11
C GLY A 72 -14.82 -10.03 -24.82
N ARG A 73 -16.05 -10.43 -25.18
CA ARG A 73 -17.06 -9.51 -25.73
C ARG A 73 -17.69 -8.63 -24.66
N GLU A 74 -17.74 -9.12 -23.43
CA GLU A 74 -18.40 -8.43 -22.31
C GLU A 74 -17.43 -7.59 -21.47
N ALA A 75 -16.15 -7.96 -21.42
CA ALA A 75 -15.13 -7.24 -20.67
C ALA A 75 -14.73 -5.94 -21.37
N THR A 76 -14.80 -4.83 -20.64
CA THR A 76 -14.34 -3.50 -21.09
C THR A 76 -13.15 -3.01 -20.28
N GLU A 77 -12.95 -3.51 -19.05
CA GLU A 77 -11.81 -3.11 -18.22
C GLU A 77 -10.74 -4.20 -18.11
N VAL A 78 -11.05 -5.36 -17.52
CA VAL A 78 -10.10 -6.48 -17.38
C VAL A 78 -10.70 -7.76 -17.94
N LEU A 79 -9.94 -8.45 -18.78
CA LEU A 79 -10.16 -9.86 -19.09
C LEU A 79 -9.00 -10.67 -18.48
N LEU A 80 -9.30 -11.47 -17.46
CA LEU A 80 -8.35 -12.40 -16.84
C LEU A 80 -8.62 -13.82 -17.36
N VAL A 81 -7.58 -14.49 -17.84
CA VAL A 81 -7.63 -15.91 -18.18
C VAL A 81 -6.59 -16.66 -17.36
N TYR A 82 -7.03 -17.60 -16.55
CA TYR A 82 -6.17 -18.53 -15.82
C TYR A 82 -6.23 -19.88 -16.53
N VAL A 83 -5.09 -20.52 -16.76
CA VAL A 83 -4.99 -21.84 -17.37
C VAL A 83 -4.10 -22.73 -16.51
N ALA A 84 -4.58 -23.93 -16.15
CA ALA A 84 -3.79 -24.91 -15.42
C ALA A 84 -3.91 -26.34 -15.99
N GLY A 85 -2.79 -27.07 -16.03
CA GLY A 85 -2.74 -28.41 -16.60
C GLY A 85 -1.37 -28.74 -17.18
N HIS A 86 -1.32 -29.73 -18.06
CA HIS A 86 -0.11 -30.04 -18.82
C HIS A 86 0.08 -29.01 -19.94
N GLY A 87 1.31 -28.51 -20.05
CA GLY A 87 1.76 -27.79 -21.22
C GLY A 87 2.67 -28.70 -22.02
N LEU A 88 2.44 -28.77 -23.33
CA LEU A 88 3.24 -29.51 -24.30
C LEU A 88 3.97 -28.52 -25.21
N ARG A 89 4.86 -29.03 -26.06
CA ARG A 89 5.56 -28.23 -27.06
C ARG A 89 5.39 -28.85 -28.44
N ASP A 90 5.14 -28.00 -29.43
CA ASP A 90 5.27 -28.41 -30.82
C ASP A 90 6.75 -28.48 -31.24
N ASP A 91 7.00 -28.96 -32.46
CA ASP A 91 8.35 -29.10 -33.05
C ASP A 91 9.09 -27.76 -33.17
N GLN A 92 8.37 -26.64 -33.13
CA GLN A 92 8.90 -25.29 -33.19
C GLN A 92 9.14 -24.70 -31.79
N GLY A 93 8.82 -25.45 -30.73
CA GLY A 93 8.97 -25.06 -29.34
C GLY A 93 7.86 -24.13 -28.82
N ASN A 94 6.75 -23.98 -29.53
CA ASN A 94 5.60 -23.20 -29.08
C ASN A 94 4.81 -23.95 -28.02
N LEU A 95 4.20 -23.20 -27.09
CA LEU A 95 3.37 -23.78 -26.04
C LEU A 95 2.03 -24.30 -26.59
N LEU A 96 1.72 -25.55 -26.26
CA LEU A 96 0.41 -26.17 -26.44
C LEU A 96 -0.22 -26.46 -25.07
N LEU A 97 -1.52 -26.23 -24.94
CA LEU A 97 -2.29 -26.46 -23.71
C LEU A 97 -3.01 -27.81 -23.82
N GLY A 98 -2.65 -28.77 -22.97
CA GLY A 98 -3.18 -30.14 -23.03
C GLY A 98 -4.66 -30.24 -22.72
N LEU A 99 -5.39 -30.97 -23.57
CA LEU A 99 -6.78 -31.38 -23.34
C LEU A 99 -6.81 -32.77 -22.66
N PRO A 100 -7.98 -33.29 -22.23
CA PRO A 100 -8.07 -34.59 -21.57
C PRO A 100 -7.47 -35.75 -22.38
N TYR A 101 -7.53 -35.67 -23.71
CA TYR A 101 -6.99 -36.69 -24.62
C TYR A 101 -5.57 -36.39 -25.10
N ALA A 102 -4.88 -35.42 -24.48
CA ALA A 102 -3.52 -35.05 -24.83
C ALA A 102 -2.56 -36.23 -24.71
N GLU A 103 -1.71 -36.38 -25.71
CA GLU A 103 -0.60 -37.32 -25.77
C GLU A 103 0.69 -36.54 -25.94
N ASP A 104 1.77 -36.98 -25.29
CA ASP A 104 3.12 -36.44 -25.53
C ASP A 104 3.75 -37.14 -26.74
N ASP A 105 3.05 -37.05 -27.88
CA ASP A 105 3.45 -37.63 -29.16
C ASP A 105 3.38 -36.58 -30.27
N ALA A 106 4.42 -36.56 -31.11
CA ALA A 106 4.61 -35.53 -32.12
C ALA A 106 3.54 -35.56 -33.22
N ASP A 107 2.99 -36.75 -33.48
CA ASP A 107 2.01 -36.95 -34.55
C ASP A 107 0.56 -36.60 -34.11
N THR A 108 0.31 -36.43 -32.81
CA THR A 108 -1.06 -36.34 -32.26
C THR A 108 -1.38 -35.02 -31.56
N TYR A 109 -0.39 -34.23 -31.16
CA TYR A 109 -0.63 -32.97 -30.41
C TYR A 109 -1.44 -31.94 -31.19
N GLU A 110 -1.46 -31.98 -32.53
CA GLU A 110 -2.19 -31.02 -33.38
C GLU A 110 -3.71 -31.03 -33.14
N TYR A 111 -4.26 -32.15 -32.68
CA TYR A 111 -5.69 -32.32 -32.41
C TYR A 111 -6.01 -32.70 -30.96
N THR A 112 -5.00 -32.95 -30.13
CA THR A 112 -5.18 -33.26 -28.70
C THR A 112 -4.75 -32.14 -27.75
N ALA A 113 -4.28 -31.01 -28.28
CA ALA A 113 -3.93 -29.81 -27.51
C ALA A 113 -4.37 -28.51 -28.21
N VAL A 114 -4.38 -27.41 -27.46
CA VAL A 114 -4.73 -26.07 -27.97
C VAL A 114 -3.49 -25.19 -28.00
N ALA A 115 -3.09 -24.71 -29.17
CA ALA A 115 -1.95 -23.81 -29.27
C ALA A 115 -2.19 -22.51 -28.48
N TYR A 116 -1.23 -22.10 -27.65
CA TYR A 116 -1.34 -20.86 -26.87
C TYR A 116 -1.60 -19.62 -27.73
N ASP A 117 -1.06 -19.60 -28.96
CA ASP A 117 -1.31 -18.48 -29.88
C ASP A 117 -2.81 -18.38 -30.30
N GLN A 118 -3.57 -19.48 -30.30
CA GLN A 118 -5.02 -19.42 -30.52
C GLN A 118 -5.73 -18.70 -29.36
N LEU A 119 -5.34 -18.98 -28.11
CA LEU A 119 -5.84 -18.27 -26.93
C LEU A 119 -5.45 -16.78 -26.99
N ARG A 120 -4.18 -16.48 -27.31
CA ARG A 120 -3.67 -15.12 -27.47
C ARG A 120 -4.43 -14.34 -28.55
N ARG A 121 -4.68 -14.92 -29.72
CA ARG A 121 -5.48 -14.31 -30.80
C ARG A 121 -6.92 -14.07 -30.35
N THR A 122 -7.50 -14.98 -29.57
CA THR A 122 -8.84 -14.81 -29.00
C THR A 122 -8.89 -13.60 -28.07
N MET A 123 -7.92 -13.48 -27.15
CA MET A 123 -7.81 -12.34 -26.24
C MET A 123 -7.47 -11.02 -26.95
N ARG A 124 -6.81 -11.03 -28.11
CA ARG A 124 -6.59 -9.81 -28.91
C ARG A 124 -7.88 -9.16 -29.40
N ARG A 125 -8.96 -9.94 -29.56
CA ARG A 125 -10.25 -9.45 -30.11
C ARG A 125 -11.16 -8.77 -29.09
N THR A 126 -10.84 -8.82 -27.80
CA THR A 126 -11.61 -8.14 -26.74
C THR A 126 -11.44 -6.62 -26.79
N SER A 127 -12.43 -5.88 -26.28
CA SER A 127 -12.35 -4.45 -25.99
C SER A 127 -11.73 -4.13 -24.62
N ALA A 128 -11.41 -5.13 -23.79
CA ALA A 128 -10.89 -4.89 -22.46
C ALA A 128 -9.60 -4.05 -22.49
N LYS A 129 -9.49 -3.11 -21.55
CA LYS A 129 -8.28 -2.28 -21.40
C LYS A 129 -7.06 -3.12 -21.01
N TYR A 130 -7.25 -4.11 -20.15
CA TYR A 130 -6.21 -5.01 -19.66
C TYR A 130 -6.54 -6.47 -19.96
N ARG A 131 -5.53 -7.21 -20.42
CA ARG A 131 -5.59 -8.64 -20.77
C ARG A 131 -4.58 -9.37 -19.91
N ILE A 132 -5.04 -10.14 -18.95
CA ILE A 132 -4.17 -10.83 -18.00
C ILE A 132 -4.25 -12.33 -18.29
N VAL A 133 -3.10 -12.97 -18.45
CA VAL A 133 -3.00 -14.42 -18.59
C VAL A 133 -2.14 -14.97 -17.46
N ILE A 134 -2.66 -15.96 -16.74
CA ILE A 134 -1.92 -16.71 -15.73
C ILE A 134 -1.84 -18.16 -16.18
N LEU A 135 -0.62 -18.66 -16.39
CA LEU A 135 -0.34 -20.01 -16.88
C LEU A 135 0.30 -20.83 -15.77
N ASP A 136 -0.43 -21.79 -15.23
CA ASP A 136 0.08 -22.81 -14.32
C ASP A 136 0.19 -24.18 -15.02
N CYS A 137 1.14 -24.27 -15.95
CA CYS A 137 1.42 -25.49 -16.70
C CYS A 137 2.92 -25.66 -16.94
N CYS A 138 3.36 -26.90 -17.18
CA CYS A 138 4.73 -27.21 -17.60
C CYS A 138 5.08 -26.43 -18.88
N TYR A 139 6.34 -25.99 -19.00
CA TYR A 139 6.83 -25.19 -20.13
C TYR A 139 6.06 -23.87 -20.38
N SER A 140 5.32 -23.36 -19.39
CA SER A 140 4.57 -22.09 -19.50
C SER A 140 5.42 -20.90 -19.95
N GLY A 141 6.73 -20.89 -19.68
CA GLY A 141 7.63 -19.87 -20.23
C GLY A 141 7.86 -19.95 -21.75
N ALA A 142 7.55 -21.05 -22.44
CA ALA A 142 7.63 -21.16 -23.90
C ALA A 142 6.64 -20.23 -24.62
N ALA A 143 5.50 -19.93 -23.98
CA ALA A 143 4.53 -18.93 -24.44
C ALA A 143 5.12 -17.54 -24.69
N ILE A 144 6.28 -17.27 -24.08
CA ILE A 144 6.99 -15.98 -24.12
C ILE A 144 8.10 -15.99 -25.19
N ASN A 145 8.73 -17.15 -25.49
CA ASN A 145 9.74 -17.28 -26.54
C ASN A 145 9.18 -17.18 -27.96
N THR A 146 7.90 -17.53 -28.18
CA THR A 146 7.19 -17.27 -29.43
C THR A 146 7.07 -15.76 -29.75
N MET A 147 7.54 -14.88 -28.86
CA MET A 147 7.64 -13.43 -29.08
C MET A 147 9.09 -12.90 -29.10
N GLY A 148 10.11 -13.76 -29.04
CA GLY A 148 11.52 -13.36 -28.92
C GLY A 148 12.48 -13.87 -30.01
N SER A 149 12.10 -14.86 -30.82
CA SER A 149 12.99 -15.41 -31.86
C SER A 149 12.23 -15.80 -33.13
N GLY A 150 12.33 -14.95 -34.16
CA GLY A 150 11.82 -15.19 -35.52
C GLY A 150 11.04 -14.00 -36.09
N ASP A 151 11.67 -13.24 -36.98
CA ASP A 151 11.18 -12.06 -37.75
C ASP A 151 10.76 -10.79 -36.97
N ILE A 152 11.73 -9.88 -36.91
CA ILE A 152 11.77 -8.56 -36.25
C ILE A 152 10.85 -7.49 -36.93
N ALA A 153 9.80 -7.86 -37.67
CA ALA A 153 9.00 -6.87 -38.42
C ALA A 153 7.47 -7.00 -38.43
N ALA A 154 6.86 -8.00 -37.77
CA ALA A 154 5.41 -8.24 -37.95
C ALA A 154 4.54 -8.38 -36.68
N GLN A 155 5.07 -8.36 -35.45
CA GLN A 155 4.23 -8.52 -34.25
C GLN A 155 4.42 -7.39 -33.24
N THR A 156 3.59 -6.36 -33.36
CA THR A 156 3.47 -5.32 -32.33
C THR A 156 3.09 -5.96 -30.98
N PRO A 157 3.79 -5.63 -29.88
CA PRO A 157 3.40 -6.00 -28.52
C PRO A 157 1.97 -5.54 -28.24
N ILE A 158 1.16 -6.39 -27.59
CA ILE A 158 -0.22 -6.02 -27.25
C ILE A 158 -0.16 -5.06 -26.06
N ALA A 159 -0.51 -3.80 -26.26
CA ALA A 159 -0.60 -2.84 -25.16
C ALA A 159 -1.62 -3.30 -24.10
N GLY A 160 -1.23 -3.28 -22.82
CA GLY A 160 -2.09 -3.66 -21.71
C GLY A 160 -2.20 -5.18 -21.51
N SER A 161 -1.25 -5.97 -22.02
CA SER A 161 -1.19 -7.41 -21.76
C SER A 161 -0.20 -7.75 -20.65
N TYR A 162 -0.57 -8.67 -19.77
CA TYR A 162 0.29 -9.22 -18.72
C TYR A 162 0.24 -10.75 -18.75
N VAL A 163 1.40 -11.40 -18.78
CA VAL A 163 1.51 -12.87 -18.71
C VAL A 163 2.31 -13.25 -17.48
N LEU A 164 1.76 -14.15 -16.66
CA LEU A 164 2.39 -14.73 -15.48
C LEU A 164 2.44 -16.25 -15.63
N ALA A 165 3.62 -16.84 -15.56
CA ALA A 165 3.87 -18.26 -15.78
C ALA A 165 4.48 -18.91 -14.52
N SER A 166 4.08 -20.13 -14.19
CA SER A 166 4.55 -20.85 -12.99
C SER A 166 5.99 -21.34 -13.06
N ALA A 167 6.59 -21.42 -14.26
CA ALA A 167 7.98 -21.82 -14.45
C ALA A 167 8.63 -21.09 -15.65
N PRO A 168 9.97 -20.93 -15.65
CA PRO A 168 10.68 -20.40 -16.81
C PRO A 168 10.59 -21.39 -17.99
N PRO A 169 10.92 -20.95 -19.23
CA PRO A 169 10.76 -21.78 -20.43
C PRO A 169 11.45 -23.15 -20.30
N ASN A 170 12.57 -23.26 -19.61
CA ASN A 170 13.39 -24.47 -19.61
C ASN A 170 13.19 -25.39 -18.39
N ARG A 171 12.09 -25.25 -17.63
CA ARG A 171 11.86 -26.06 -16.42
C ARG A 171 10.39 -26.48 -16.29
N GLN A 172 10.18 -27.70 -15.80
CA GLN A 172 8.83 -28.20 -15.51
C GLN A 172 8.21 -27.48 -14.30
N SER A 173 6.90 -27.25 -14.36
CA SER A 173 6.12 -26.83 -13.19
C SER A 173 5.91 -28.05 -12.28
N MET A 174 5.72 -27.81 -10.99
CA MET A 174 5.57 -28.86 -9.99
C MET A 174 4.15 -28.87 -9.41
N ALA A 175 3.44 -29.97 -9.61
CA ALA A 175 2.27 -30.35 -8.83
C ALA A 175 2.74 -31.41 -7.80
N PRO A 176 3.02 -31.02 -6.54
CA PRO A 176 3.58 -31.98 -5.59
C PRO A 176 2.54 -33.05 -5.25
N GLU A 177 2.96 -34.31 -5.28
CA GLU A 177 2.09 -35.46 -5.04
C GLU A 177 1.40 -35.37 -3.67
N GLY A 178 0.09 -35.59 -3.63
CA GLY A 178 -0.72 -35.53 -2.40
C GLY A 178 -1.04 -34.12 -1.88
N LYS A 179 -0.61 -33.04 -2.53
CA LYS A 179 -1.02 -31.67 -2.17
C LYS A 179 -2.36 -31.30 -2.81
N ARG A 180 -3.16 -30.51 -2.08
CA ARG A 180 -4.50 -30.07 -2.50
C ARG A 180 -4.47 -29.12 -3.71
N LEU A 181 -3.45 -28.25 -3.78
CA LEU A 181 -3.26 -27.24 -4.81
C LEU A 181 -1.88 -27.43 -5.46
N THR A 182 -1.73 -26.96 -6.71
CA THR A 182 -0.40 -26.89 -7.36
C THR A 182 0.47 -25.86 -6.67
N ALA A 183 1.81 -26.01 -6.72
CA ALA A 183 2.72 -25.19 -5.93
C ALA A 183 2.57 -23.69 -6.21
N PHE A 184 2.53 -23.30 -7.49
CA PHE A 184 2.36 -21.90 -7.88
C PHE A 184 0.97 -21.37 -7.51
N THR A 185 -0.09 -22.13 -7.78
CA THR A 185 -1.45 -21.66 -7.50
C THR A 185 -1.73 -21.60 -6.00
N ASN A 186 -1.09 -22.43 -5.17
CA ASN A 186 -1.15 -22.30 -3.72
C ASN A 186 -0.64 -20.93 -3.27
N GLN A 187 0.56 -20.54 -3.70
CA GLN A 187 1.14 -19.24 -3.35
C GLN A 187 0.30 -18.07 -3.89
N LEU A 188 -0.26 -18.21 -5.10
CA LEU A 188 -1.15 -17.20 -5.66
C LEU A 188 -2.44 -17.06 -4.84
N ILE A 189 -3.09 -18.16 -4.46
CA ILE A 189 -4.29 -18.16 -3.63
C ILE A 189 -3.99 -17.57 -2.25
N ASP A 190 -2.85 -17.89 -1.64
CA ASP A 190 -2.46 -17.34 -0.34
C ASP A 190 -2.30 -15.82 -0.41
N VAL A 191 -1.68 -15.28 -1.46
CA VAL A 191 -1.59 -13.83 -1.68
C VAL A 191 -2.98 -13.19 -1.88
N ILE A 192 -3.87 -13.83 -2.63
CA ILE A 192 -5.22 -13.31 -2.87
C ILE A 192 -6.05 -13.34 -1.57
N ARG A 193 -5.94 -14.42 -0.81
CA ARG A 193 -6.73 -14.69 0.40
C ARG A 193 -6.25 -13.86 1.58
N ASP A 194 -4.96 -13.89 1.86
CA ASP A 194 -4.38 -13.35 3.09
C ASP A 194 -3.74 -11.98 2.87
N GLY A 195 -3.34 -11.66 1.64
CA GLY A 195 -2.69 -10.41 1.29
C GLY A 195 -1.19 -10.39 1.60
N ILE A 196 -0.57 -9.21 1.47
CA ILE A 196 0.86 -9.00 1.71
C ILE A 196 1.00 -7.98 2.85
N ALA A 197 1.53 -8.39 4.00
CA ALA A 197 1.58 -7.56 5.21
C ALA A 197 2.30 -6.21 5.03
N GLU A 198 3.39 -6.20 4.26
CA GLU A 198 4.17 -4.99 3.93
C GLU A 198 3.78 -4.37 2.57
N GLY A 199 2.69 -4.82 1.97
CA GLY A 199 2.20 -4.36 0.66
C GLY A 199 1.26 -3.16 0.76
N ASP A 200 0.98 -2.51 -0.37
CA ASP A 200 0.01 -1.42 -0.46
C ASP A 200 -1.45 -1.89 -0.21
N LYS A 201 -2.37 -0.96 0.06
CA LYS A 201 -3.83 -1.25 0.22
C LYS A 201 -4.44 -1.98 -0.97
N LEU A 202 -3.91 -1.75 -2.16
CA LEU A 202 -4.25 -2.49 -3.36
C LEU A 202 -2.98 -3.19 -3.87
N LEU A 203 -3.08 -4.48 -4.14
CA LEU A 203 -2.01 -5.28 -4.70
C LEU A 203 -1.97 -5.11 -6.22
N THR A 204 -0.82 -4.69 -6.73
CA THR A 204 -0.53 -4.69 -8.16
C THR A 204 -0.13 -6.08 -8.64
N LEU A 205 -0.21 -6.33 -9.95
CA LEU A 205 0.27 -7.58 -10.54
C LEU A 205 1.77 -7.80 -10.28
N ASP A 206 2.59 -6.73 -10.33
CA ASP A 206 4.02 -6.78 -10.01
C ASP A 206 4.25 -7.11 -8.53
N ALA A 207 3.43 -6.58 -7.61
CA ALA A 207 3.54 -6.89 -6.18
C ALA A 207 3.18 -8.35 -5.89
N ILE A 208 2.12 -8.86 -6.53
CA ILE A 208 1.70 -10.26 -6.44
C ILE A 208 2.83 -11.17 -6.97
N PHE A 209 3.37 -10.87 -8.15
CA PHE A 209 4.49 -11.62 -8.72
C PHE A 209 5.72 -11.60 -7.81
N GLY A 210 6.15 -10.43 -7.34
CA GLY A 210 7.32 -10.30 -6.49
C GLY A 210 7.20 -11.13 -5.21
N HIS A 211 6.01 -11.17 -4.60
CA HIS A 211 5.75 -12.00 -3.44
C HIS A 211 5.83 -13.50 -3.76
N ILE A 212 5.11 -13.96 -4.79
CA ILE A 212 5.12 -15.37 -5.19
C ILE A 212 6.53 -15.82 -5.59
N TYR A 213 7.29 -14.97 -6.29
CA TYR A 213 8.67 -15.23 -6.66
C TYR A 213 9.56 -15.47 -5.44
N ASN A 214 9.43 -14.64 -4.41
CA ASN A 214 10.21 -14.76 -3.19
C ASN A 214 9.84 -16.01 -2.38
N GLN A 215 8.54 -16.35 -2.29
CA GLN A 215 8.07 -17.56 -1.59
C GLN A 215 8.52 -18.85 -2.30
N LEU A 216 8.34 -18.93 -3.62
CA LEU A 216 8.79 -20.10 -4.38
C LEU A 216 10.32 -20.24 -4.33
N ARG A 217 11.06 -19.12 -4.29
CA ARG A 217 12.52 -19.13 -4.10
C ARG A 217 12.92 -19.66 -2.72
N SER A 218 12.28 -19.24 -1.64
CA SER A 218 12.63 -19.68 -0.27
C SER A 218 12.32 -21.16 -0.05
N GLU A 219 11.29 -21.69 -0.70
CA GLU A 219 10.89 -23.10 -0.66
C GLU A 219 11.71 -23.99 -1.61
N GLY A 220 12.62 -23.42 -2.41
CA GLY A 220 13.43 -24.17 -3.39
C GLY A 220 12.63 -24.68 -4.60
N LEU A 221 11.45 -24.10 -4.84
CA LEU A 221 10.53 -24.48 -5.93
C LEU A 221 10.85 -23.74 -7.23
N PRO A 222 10.29 -24.17 -8.39
CA PRO A 222 10.42 -23.46 -9.65
C PRO A 222 10.00 -22.00 -9.51
N LYS A 223 10.87 -21.08 -9.94
CA LYS A 223 10.60 -19.65 -9.89
C LYS A 223 9.58 -19.27 -10.97
N PRO A 224 8.61 -18.41 -10.67
CA PRO A 224 7.66 -17.94 -11.67
C PRO A 224 8.37 -16.96 -12.62
N TRP A 225 7.74 -16.72 -13.76
CA TRP A 225 8.21 -15.78 -14.79
C TRP A 225 7.08 -14.84 -15.22
N GLN A 226 7.39 -13.58 -15.54
CA GLN A 226 6.41 -12.61 -16.03
C GLN A 226 6.82 -11.92 -17.34
N GLN A 227 5.84 -11.45 -18.10
CA GLN A 227 6.01 -10.49 -19.20
C GLN A 227 4.97 -9.38 -19.08
N ASP A 228 5.43 -8.13 -19.00
CA ASP A 228 4.59 -6.93 -18.97
C ASP A 228 4.76 -6.10 -20.25
N ASN A 229 3.66 -5.82 -20.95
CA ASN A 229 3.63 -4.93 -22.11
C ASN A 229 2.77 -3.69 -21.80
N ASN A 230 3.43 -2.54 -21.65
CA ASN A 230 2.83 -1.21 -21.43
C ASN A 230 2.26 -0.99 -20.00
N SER A 231 3.02 -1.40 -18.97
CA SER A 231 2.77 -1.12 -17.55
C SER A 231 1.50 -1.76 -16.98
N ALA A 232 1.06 -2.89 -17.53
CA ALA A 232 -0.02 -3.67 -16.96
C ALA A 232 0.37 -4.25 -15.58
N GLY A 233 1.66 -4.44 -15.30
CA GLY A 233 2.18 -4.88 -14.00
C GLY A 233 1.82 -3.95 -12.84
N GLN A 234 1.65 -2.65 -13.12
CA GLN A 234 1.27 -1.62 -12.15
C GLN A 234 -0.25 -1.55 -11.91
N LEU A 235 -1.05 -2.38 -12.57
CA LEU A 235 -2.51 -2.44 -12.39
C LEU A 235 -2.83 -2.93 -10.96
N PRO A 236 -3.47 -2.11 -10.11
CA PRO A 236 -3.84 -2.51 -8.75
C PRO A 236 -5.08 -3.42 -8.78
N LEU A 237 -4.89 -4.70 -9.06
CA LEU A 237 -5.97 -5.65 -9.35
C LEU A 237 -6.80 -6.03 -8.13
N LEU A 238 -6.16 -6.23 -6.97
CA LEU A 238 -6.80 -6.83 -5.78
C LEU A 238 -6.70 -5.89 -4.57
N LYS A 239 -7.67 -5.95 -3.67
CA LYS A 239 -7.54 -5.35 -2.33
C LYS A 239 -6.62 -6.22 -1.47
N ASN A 240 -5.73 -5.57 -0.72
CA ASN A 240 -4.80 -6.26 0.15
C ASN A 240 -5.46 -6.62 1.49
N ARG A 241 -5.80 -7.90 1.66
CA ARG A 241 -6.50 -8.38 2.84
C ARG A 241 -5.67 -8.35 4.12
N ALA A 242 -4.34 -8.37 4.02
CA ALA A 242 -3.44 -8.24 5.17
C ALA A 242 -3.59 -6.88 5.85
N LEU A 243 -4.02 -5.86 5.10
CA LEU A 243 -4.34 -4.54 5.62
C LEU A 243 -5.83 -4.36 5.93
N ALA A 244 -6.71 -5.19 5.37
CA ALA A 244 -8.13 -5.22 5.71
C ALA A 244 -8.40 -5.92 7.05
N SER A 245 -7.47 -6.78 7.52
CA SER A 245 -7.55 -7.51 8.78
C SER A 245 -6.86 -6.84 9.97
N GLN A 246 -6.49 -5.56 9.89
CA GLN A 246 -6.40 -4.76 11.10
C GLN A 246 -7.84 -4.48 11.56
N SER A 247 -8.50 -5.46 12.15
CA SER A 247 -9.74 -5.24 12.89
C SER A 247 -9.43 -4.14 13.90
N THR A 248 -9.96 -2.95 13.66
CA THR A 248 -9.74 -1.85 14.58
C THR A 248 -10.31 -2.30 15.92
N PRO A 249 -9.56 -2.25 17.04
CA PRO A 249 -10.07 -2.76 18.30
C PRO A 249 -11.40 -2.09 18.66
N PRO A 250 -12.27 -2.75 19.45
CA PRO A 250 -13.52 -2.13 19.88
C PRO A 250 -13.29 -0.72 20.44
N GLY A 251 -14.00 0.28 19.91
CA GLY A 251 -13.86 1.69 20.27
C GLY A 251 -13.16 2.57 19.23
N TYR A 252 -12.45 1.98 18.25
CA TYR A 252 -11.76 2.69 17.17
C TYR A 252 -12.48 2.54 15.82
N GLY A 253 -12.28 3.49 14.90
CA GLY A 253 -12.92 3.47 13.58
C GLY A 253 -14.36 3.99 13.58
N GLU A 254 -15.12 3.62 12.56
CA GLU A 254 -16.51 4.07 12.37
C GLU A 254 -17.45 3.53 13.44
N ILE A 255 -18.51 4.30 13.74
CA ILE A 255 -19.60 3.84 14.60
C ILE A 255 -20.77 3.37 13.71
N PRO A 256 -21.27 2.13 13.88
CA PRO A 256 -22.42 1.64 13.11
C PRO A 256 -23.62 2.60 13.18
N GLY A 257 -24.11 3.02 12.00
CA GLY A 257 -25.26 3.92 11.89
C GLY A 257 -24.95 5.41 12.01
N VAL A 258 -23.70 5.81 12.23
CA VAL A 258 -23.28 7.20 12.23
C VAL A 258 -22.39 7.45 11.02
N ASN A 259 -22.82 8.33 10.12
CA ASN A 259 -22.04 8.71 8.94
C ASN A 259 -21.30 10.02 9.15
N GLU A 260 -20.19 10.22 8.44
CA GLU A 260 -19.55 11.54 8.34
C GLU A 260 -20.58 12.61 7.91
N GLY A 261 -20.52 13.77 8.55
CA GLY A 261 -21.48 14.88 8.42
C GLY A 261 -22.68 14.80 9.36
N THR A 262 -22.78 13.76 10.21
CA THR A 262 -23.86 13.68 11.21
C THR A 262 -23.73 14.80 12.24
N LEU A 263 -24.82 15.55 12.45
CA LEU A 263 -24.88 16.63 13.44
C LEU A 263 -25.42 16.14 14.79
N PHE A 264 -24.89 16.70 15.87
CA PHE A 264 -25.26 16.42 17.25
C PHE A 264 -25.53 17.75 17.97
N ALA A 265 -26.59 17.84 18.77
CA ALA A 265 -26.92 19.09 19.46
C ALA A 265 -26.02 19.30 20.69
N SER A 266 -25.56 18.22 21.32
CA SER A 266 -24.82 18.29 22.58
C SER A 266 -23.71 17.25 22.72
N ARG A 267 -22.84 17.44 23.72
CA ARG A 267 -21.85 16.43 24.16
C ARG A 267 -22.51 15.15 24.69
N GLN A 268 -23.72 15.26 25.23
CA GLN A 268 -24.50 14.11 25.68
C GLN A 268 -24.93 13.25 24.49
N ASP A 269 -25.36 13.86 23.39
CA ASP A 269 -25.76 13.13 22.18
C ASP A 269 -24.57 12.38 21.55
N LEU A 270 -23.37 12.98 21.58
CA LEU A 270 -22.12 12.33 21.14
C LEU A 270 -21.77 11.11 21.99
N HIS A 271 -22.02 11.19 23.30
CA HIS A 271 -21.80 10.09 24.25
C HIS A 271 -22.78 8.95 23.99
N GLU A 272 -24.07 9.26 23.87
CA GLU A 272 -25.13 8.28 23.62
C GLU A 272 -24.95 7.57 22.27
N ALA A 273 -24.48 8.31 21.25
CA ALA A 273 -24.12 7.76 19.96
C ALA A 273 -22.76 7.03 19.94
N HIS A 274 -22.03 6.99 21.06
CA HIS A 274 -20.70 6.35 21.19
C HIS A 274 -19.62 6.93 20.26
N VAL A 275 -19.88 8.06 19.62
CA VAL A 275 -18.94 8.77 18.75
C VAL A 275 -17.81 9.37 19.60
N HIS A 276 -18.15 9.94 20.76
CA HIS A 276 -17.20 10.46 21.73
C HIS A 276 -17.74 10.33 23.16
N ARG A 277 -17.08 9.53 24.00
CA ARG A 277 -17.59 9.15 25.32
C ARG A 277 -17.44 10.23 26.41
N PRO A 278 -16.35 11.00 26.50
CA PRO A 278 -16.25 12.06 27.51
C PRO A 278 -17.27 13.18 27.30
N LEU A 279 -17.86 13.70 28.38
CA LEU A 279 -18.79 14.83 28.30
C LEU A 279 -18.08 16.19 28.24
N GLN A 280 -16.84 16.27 28.74
CA GLN A 280 -16.06 17.50 28.80
C GLN A 280 -14.71 17.38 28.09
N ALA A 281 -13.89 16.38 28.46
CA ALA A 281 -12.54 16.24 27.91
C ALA A 281 -12.53 16.14 26.37
N GLY A 282 -11.63 16.88 25.72
CA GLY A 282 -11.53 16.90 24.25
C GLY A 282 -11.00 15.61 23.63
N ILE A 283 -10.27 14.78 24.39
CA ILE A 283 -9.63 13.55 23.90
C ILE A 283 -10.26 12.33 24.60
N CYS A 284 -10.66 11.33 23.81
CA CYS A 284 -11.13 10.04 24.29
C CYS A 284 -10.11 8.96 23.92
N GLY A 285 -9.70 8.14 24.90
CA GLY A 285 -8.82 6.99 24.69
C GLY A 285 -7.69 6.92 25.72
N ARG A 286 -6.89 5.86 25.63
CA ARG A 286 -5.82 5.56 26.58
C ARG A 286 -4.61 4.99 25.87
N ARG A 287 -3.41 5.34 26.35
CA ARG A 287 -2.15 4.75 25.86
C ARG A 287 -2.15 3.22 25.94
N SER A 288 -2.68 2.65 27.02
CA SER A 288 -2.72 1.19 27.26
C SER A 288 -3.61 0.43 26.28
N GLU A 289 -4.55 1.10 25.61
CA GLU A 289 -5.51 0.51 24.67
C GLU A 289 -5.10 0.72 23.20
N GLY A 290 -3.92 1.32 22.97
CA GLY A 290 -3.36 1.56 21.64
C GLY A 290 -3.51 2.99 21.15
N GLY A 291 -4.21 3.87 21.87
CA GLY A 291 -4.24 5.30 21.56
C GLY A 291 -5.59 5.97 21.73
N ALA A 292 -5.79 7.09 21.03
CA ALA A 292 -7.00 7.89 21.05
C ALA A 292 -8.06 7.30 20.10
N GLU A 293 -9.29 7.20 20.58
CA GLU A 293 -10.46 6.75 19.81
C GLU A 293 -11.11 7.92 19.05
N SER A 294 -11.17 9.08 19.70
CA SER A 294 -11.80 10.27 19.14
C SER A 294 -11.28 11.56 19.80
N ILE A 295 -11.36 12.67 19.06
CA ILE A 295 -11.07 14.02 19.55
C ILE A 295 -12.19 14.99 19.20
N VAL A 296 -12.29 16.07 19.97
CA VAL A 296 -13.20 17.19 19.71
C VAL A 296 -12.42 18.47 19.50
N VAL A 297 -12.65 19.08 18.33
CA VAL A 297 -12.06 20.35 17.89
C VAL A 297 -13.13 21.42 18.05
N SER A 298 -13.02 22.24 19.10
CA SER A 298 -14.07 23.20 19.48
C SER A 298 -13.53 24.54 19.96
N GLY A 299 -12.31 24.90 19.55
CA GLY A 299 -11.66 26.16 19.93
C GLY A 299 -11.25 26.21 21.41
N GLY A 300 -10.90 25.06 21.99
CA GLY A 300 -10.50 24.97 23.39
C GLY A 300 -9.12 25.58 23.67
N TYR A 301 -8.28 25.71 22.64
CA TYR A 301 -6.96 26.32 22.72
C TYR A 301 -6.82 27.35 21.61
N VAL A 302 -6.27 28.52 21.95
CA VAL A 302 -5.99 29.60 20.97
C VAL A 302 -4.95 29.19 19.92
N ASP A 303 -4.18 28.14 20.20
CA ASP A 303 -3.12 27.60 19.35
C ASP A 303 -3.61 26.58 18.31
N ASP A 304 -4.88 26.17 18.34
CA ASP A 304 -5.45 25.22 17.39
C ASP A 304 -5.48 25.81 15.96
N GLU A 305 -5.12 25.01 14.97
CA GLU A 305 -5.27 25.36 13.56
C GLU A 305 -6.04 24.25 12.83
N ASP A 306 -7.11 24.60 12.14
CA ASP A 306 -7.91 23.66 11.35
C ASP A 306 -7.82 24.01 9.87
N HIS A 307 -7.31 23.07 9.06
CA HIS A 307 -7.18 23.21 7.60
C HIS A 307 -8.07 22.21 6.87
N GLY A 308 -9.16 21.76 7.53
CA GLY A 308 -10.13 20.82 7.00
C GLY A 308 -9.60 19.39 7.05
N ASP A 309 -8.86 18.96 6.03
CA ASP A 309 -8.30 17.60 6.02
C ASP A 309 -7.01 17.46 6.82
N VAL A 310 -6.44 18.56 7.32
CA VAL A 310 -5.27 18.58 8.20
C VAL A 310 -5.61 19.41 9.43
N ILE A 311 -5.37 18.87 10.62
CA ILE A 311 -5.65 19.55 11.88
C ILE A 311 -4.37 19.62 12.70
N ILE A 312 -4.03 20.82 13.18
CA ILE A 312 -3.00 21.04 14.18
C ILE A 312 -3.71 21.18 15.52
N TYR A 313 -3.80 20.07 16.24
CA TYR A 313 -4.58 19.94 17.46
C TYR A 313 -3.70 20.11 18.69
N THR A 314 -4.10 20.98 19.61
CA THR A 314 -3.39 21.19 20.87
C THR A 314 -3.77 20.12 21.88
N GLY A 315 -2.76 19.52 22.51
CA GLY A 315 -2.92 18.54 23.59
C GLY A 315 -3.63 19.13 24.80
N HIS A 316 -4.04 18.27 25.73
CA HIS A 316 -4.68 18.70 26.96
C HIS A 316 -3.66 18.94 28.09
N GLY A 317 -4.04 19.82 29.02
CA GLY A 317 -3.34 20.03 30.29
C GLY A 317 -2.92 21.48 30.49
N GLY A 318 -2.82 21.90 31.75
CA GLY A 318 -2.24 23.20 32.11
C GLY A 318 -3.10 24.44 31.88
N GLN A 319 -4.40 24.29 31.59
CA GLN A 319 -5.36 25.41 31.48
C GLN A 319 -6.01 25.79 32.82
N ASP A 320 -6.46 27.05 32.93
CA ASP A 320 -7.36 27.53 33.99
C ASP A 320 -8.86 27.35 33.62
N GLU A 321 -9.78 27.83 34.47
CA GLU A 321 -11.23 27.76 34.23
C GLU A 321 -11.71 28.60 33.03
N ARG A 322 -10.85 29.47 32.48
CA ARG A 322 -11.14 30.33 31.32
C ARG A 322 -10.45 29.84 30.04
N ASN A 323 -9.87 28.63 30.07
CA ASN A 323 -9.10 28.02 28.98
C ASN A 323 -7.79 28.75 28.61
N HIS A 324 -7.22 29.56 29.51
CA HIS A 324 -5.89 30.12 29.29
C HIS A 324 -4.80 29.13 29.71
N GLN A 325 -3.75 29.00 28.92
CA GLN A 325 -2.61 28.17 29.29
C GLN A 325 -1.79 28.83 30.41
N VAL A 326 -1.76 28.21 31.58
CA VAL A 326 -1.04 28.72 32.77
C VAL A 326 0.14 27.87 33.21
N ARG A 327 0.27 26.63 32.70
CA ARG A 327 1.39 25.71 32.99
C ARG A 327 1.79 24.90 31.78
N ASP A 328 3.02 24.39 31.77
CA ASP A 328 3.50 23.50 30.71
C ASP A 328 2.70 22.19 30.65
N GLN A 329 2.40 21.73 29.45
CA GLN A 329 1.85 20.40 29.20
C GLN A 329 2.92 19.30 29.29
N SER A 330 2.48 18.07 29.51
CA SER A 330 3.35 16.89 29.53
C SER A 330 2.94 15.86 28.46
N PRO A 331 3.91 15.21 27.78
CA PRO A 331 3.65 14.06 26.92
C PRO A 331 3.02 12.89 27.68
N THR A 332 3.18 12.85 29.01
CA THR A 332 2.63 11.81 29.89
C THR A 332 1.21 12.09 30.34
N ASP A 333 0.65 13.27 30.09
CA ASP A 333 -0.75 13.55 30.41
C ASP A 333 -1.62 12.56 29.60
N SER A 334 -2.70 12.03 30.21
CA SER A 334 -3.39 10.84 29.70
C SER A 334 -3.84 10.93 28.23
N GLY A 335 -4.49 12.03 27.85
CA GLY A 335 -4.88 12.31 26.46
C GLY A 335 -3.70 12.52 25.51
N ASN A 336 -2.63 13.19 25.96
CA ASN A 336 -1.43 13.42 25.14
C ASN A 336 -0.71 12.10 24.88
N ALA A 337 -0.55 11.28 25.92
CA ALA A 337 0.02 9.94 25.82
C ALA A 337 -0.80 9.02 24.91
N ALA A 338 -2.13 9.16 24.88
CA ALA A 338 -3.00 8.42 23.95
C ALA A 338 -2.80 8.86 22.49
N LEU A 339 -2.73 10.16 22.22
CA LEU A 339 -2.45 10.67 20.87
C LEU A 339 -1.04 10.31 20.38
N ILE A 340 -0.02 10.35 21.26
CA ILE A 340 1.33 9.88 20.93
C ILE A 340 1.31 8.39 20.57
N ALA A 341 0.60 7.55 21.34
CA ALA A 341 0.47 6.13 21.03
C ALA A 341 -0.22 5.87 19.67
N SER A 342 -1.12 6.79 19.26
CA SER A 342 -1.85 6.71 17.99
C SER A 342 -0.94 6.87 16.76
N ILE A 343 0.22 7.53 16.92
CA ILE A 343 1.22 7.64 15.84
C ILE A 343 1.77 6.26 15.48
N THR A 344 2.01 5.40 16.47
CA THR A 344 2.57 4.06 16.25
C THR A 344 1.49 3.04 15.92
N SER A 345 0.34 3.07 16.61
CA SER A 345 -0.74 2.11 16.35
C SER A 345 -1.43 2.34 15.01
N ARG A 346 -1.39 3.58 14.51
CA ARG A 346 -2.10 4.00 13.29
C ARG A 346 -3.61 3.76 13.34
N TYR A 347 -4.17 3.58 14.52
CA TYR A 347 -5.62 3.41 14.66
C TYR A 347 -6.34 4.70 14.26
N PRO A 348 -7.46 4.60 13.53
CA PRO A 348 -8.29 5.74 13.17
C PRO A 348 -8.83 6.49 14.39
N VAL A 349 -8.68 7.82 14.36
CA VAL A 349 -9.22 8.75 15.35
C VAL A 349 -10.43 9.44 14.75
N ARG A 350 -11.61 9.30 15.37
CA ARG A 350 -12.80 10.06 14.97
C ARG A 350 -12.62 11.53 15.32
N VAL A 351 -12.83 12.42 14.37
CA VAL A 351 -12.81 13.87 14.61
C VAL A 351 -14.23 14.40 14.70
N ILE A 352 -14.50 15.14 15.77
CA ILE A 352 -15.76 15.84 15.97
C ILE A 352 -15.47 17.34 16.02
N ARG A 353 -16.10 18.13 15.15
CA ARG A 353 -15.99 19.60 15.17
C ARG A 353 -17.15 20.19 15.95
N GLY A 354 -16.86 21.09 16.88
CA GLY A 354 -17.85 21.85 17.65
C GLY A 354 -17.97 23.29 17.18
N ALA A 355 -19.12 23.92 17.41
CA ALA A 355 -19.42 25.28 16.96
C ALA A 355 -18.48 26.38 17.48
N GLY A 356 -17.70 26.12 18.52
CA GLY A 356 -16.65 27.02 19.00
C GLY A 356 -15.32 26.93 18.25
N GLY A 357 -15.19 26.04 17.26
CA GLY A 357 -13.98 25.84 16.47
C GLY A 357 -13.84 26.83 15.30
N ASP A 358 -13.03 26.46 14.31
CA ASP A 358 -12.78 27.27 13.12
C ASP A 358 -14.05 27.45 12.27
N SER A 359 -14.41 28.67 11.92
CA SER A 359 -15.68 28.97 11.24
C SER A 359 -15.79 28.41 9.82
N ASP A 360 -14.68 28.10 9.15
CA ASP A 360 -14.68 27.56 7.80
C ASP A 360 -14.97 26.04 7.79
N HIS A 361 -14.82 25.38 8.94
CA HIS A 361 -14.91 23.92 9.06
C HIS A 361 -15.91 23.44 10.12
N SER A 362 -16.11 24.21 11.20
CA SER A 362 -17.05 23.87 12.26
C SER A 362 -18.50 24.15 11.90
N PRO A 363 -19.46 23.38 12.45
CA PRO A 363 -20.87 23.67 12.26
C PRO A 363 -21.27 24.98 12.98
N PRO A 364 -22.29 25.71 12.52
CA PRO A 364 -22.71 26.95 13.16
C PRO A 364 -23.31 26.75 14.57
N VAL A 365 -23.81 25.55 14.87
CA VAL A 365 -24.36 25.15 16.17
C VAL A 365 -24.06 23.69 16.46
N GLY A 366 -23.95 23.33 17.74
CA GLY A 366 -23.75 21.94 18.17
C GLY A 366 -22.39 21.36 17.73
N PHE A 367 -22.41 20.12 17.26
CA PHE A 367 -21.25 19.34 16.85
C PHE A 367 -21.51 18.59 15.54
N SER A 368 -20.46 18.30 14.78
CA SER A 368 -20.47 17.50 13.57
C SER A 368 -19.42 16.39 13.66
N TYR A 369 -19.78 15.17 13.28
CA TYR A 369 -18.80 14.09 13.09
C TYR A 369 -18.16 14.20 11.70
N ASP A 370 -16.85 14.43 11.65
CA ASP A 370 -16.13 14.83 10.44
C ASP A 370 -15.20 13.74 9.89
N GLY A 371 -15.46 12.49 10.32
CA GLY A 371 -14.82 11.28 9.80
C GLY A 371 -13.57 10.88 10.56
N LEU A 372 -12.80 10.00 9.93
CA LEU A 372 -11.62 9.38 10.52
C LEU A 372 -10.33 10.06 10.10
N TYR A 373 -9.41 10.23 11.04
CA TYR A 373 -8.09 10.84 10.85
C TYR A 373 -6.99 9.92 11.42
N THR A 374 -5.77 10.06 10.93
CA THR A 374 -4.57 9.48 11.51
C THR A 374 -3.74 10.56 12.20
N VAL A 375 -3.09 10.21 13.32
CA VAL A 375 -2.11 11.08 13.97
C VAL A 375 -0.75 10.83 13.31
N GLU A 376 -0.16 11.86 12.71
CA GLU A 376 1.08 11.74 11.93
C GLU A 376 2.32 12.11 12.76
N SER A 377 2.23 13.14 13.60
CA SER A 377 3.37 13.60 14.40
C SER A 377 2.91 14.42 15.61
N TYR A 378 3.83 14.67 16.54
CA TYR A 378 3.65 15.60 17.65
C TYR A 378 4.92 16.42 17.88
N TRP A 379 4.80 17.59 18.49
CA TRP A 379 5.93 18.41 18.95
C TRP A 379 5.51 19.30 20.13
N ALA A 380 6.49 19.86 20.84
CA ALA A 380 6.24 20.92 21.82
C ALA A 380 6.56 22.29 21.23
N LYS A 381 5.73 23.29 21.53
CA LYS A 381 6.03 24.69 21.24
C LYS A 381 5.61 25.59 22.41
N LYS A 382 6.02 26.85 22.37
CA LYS A 382 5.51 27.87 23.28
C LYS A 382 4.11 28.29 22.82
N SER A 383 3.12 28.24 23.72
CA SER A 383 1.76 28.71 23.45
C SER A 383 1.75 30.22 23.26
N ILE A 384 0.73 30.73 22.57
CA ILE A 384 0.40 32.17 22.52
C ILE A 384 0.23 32.73 23.94
N ASP A 385 -0.28 31.93 24.88
CA ASP A 385 -0.45 32.30 26.29
C ASP A 385 0.85 32.22 27.12
N GLY A 386 1.92 31.64 26.57
CA GLY A 386 3.26 31.66 27.16
C GLY A 386 3.84 30.31 27.59
N PRO A 387 3.13 29.44 28.34
CA PRO A 387 3.65 28.11 28.70
C PRO A 387 3.81 27.18 27.49
N ARG A 388 4.56 26.09 27.64
CA ARG A 388 4.75 25.11 26.57
C ARG A 388 3.52 24.21 26.43
N ILE A 389 3.06 24.05 25.20
CA ILE A 389 1.98 23.14 24.82
C ILE A 389 2.53 22.06 23.90
N ILE A 390 1.78 20.96 23.80
CA ILE A 390 2.05 19.89 22.86
C ILE A 390 1.03 20.02 21.74
N GLN A 391 1.50 19.94 20.50
CA GLN A 391 0.62 19.92 19.33
C GLN A 391 0.77 18.61 18.57
N PHE A 392 -0.33 18.20 17.96
CA PHE A 392 -0.46 16.99 17.17
C PHE A 392 -0.89 17.38 15.77
N ARG A 393 -0.31 16.71 14.78
CA ARG A 393 -0.77 16.84 13.40
C ARG A 393 -1.62 15.64 13.02
N LEU A 394 -2.86 15.89 12.67
CA LEU A 394 -3.79 14.87 12.18
C LEU A 394 -4.07 15.05 10.70
N GLU A 395 -4.22 13.95 9.97
CA GLU A 395 -4.61 13.95 8.56
C GLU A 395 -5.86 13.11 8.33
N LYS A 396 -6.78 13.61 7.50
CA LYS A 396 -8.01 12.89 7.17
C LYS A 396 -7.71 11.63 6.39
N MET A 397 -8.28 10.52 6.84
CA MET A 397 -8.23 9.26 6.12
C MET A 397 -9.10 9.37 4.87
N ARG A 398 -8.49 9.22 3.70
CA ARG A 398 -9.22 9.22 2.43
C ARG A 398 -9.48 7.80 1.97
N GLU A 399 -10.75 7.41 1.92
CA GLU A 399 -11.16 6.26 1.12
C GLU A 399 -11.14 6.63 -0.37
N GLY A 400 -10.21 6.04 -1.12
CA GLY A 400 -10.32 5.96 -2.58
C GLY A 400 -10.33 7.26 -3.40
N ARG A 401 -10.10 8.45 -2.84
CA ARG A 401 -9.90 9.71 -3.61
C ARG A 401 -8.41 10.05 -3.71
N PRO A 402 -7.90 10.45 -4.90
CA PRO A 402 -6.54 10.97 -5.02
C PRO A 402 -6.36 12.21 -4.11
N PRO A 403 -5.13 12.47 -3.61
CA PRO A 403 -4.84 13.67 -2.84
C PRO A 403 -5.27 14.91 -3.62
N VAL A 404 -6.05 15.79 -3.00
CA VAL A 404 -6.34 17.12 -3.52
C VAL A 404 -5.11 17.93 -3.13
N VAL A 405 -4.42 18.44 -4.13
CA VAL A 405 -3.18 19.21 -4.00
C VAL A 405 -3.53 20.59 -3.47
N PRO A 406 -3.12 21.00 -2.26
CA PRO A 406 -3.21 22.37 -1.83
C PRO A 406 -2.17 23.17 -2.61
N THR A 407 -2.67 24.09 -3.42
CA THR A 407 -1.88 25.00 -4.26
C THR A 407 -1.16 26.06 -3.43
N GLY A 408 0.16 26.20 -3.66
CA GLY A 408 0.93 27.41 -3.40
C GLY A 408 2.37 27.20 -3.84
N THR A 409 2.97 27.90 -4.81
CA THR A 409 2.59 29.06 -5.63
C THR A 409 3.41 29.01 -6.96
N PRO A 410 3.22 29.94 -7.90
CA PRO A 410 2.67 29.71 -9.23
C PRO A 410 3.65 29.11 -10.27
N GLY A 411 3.12 28.17 -11.05
CA GLY A 411 3.79 27.59 -12.21
C GLY A 411 2.95 26.46 -12.78
N ASP A 412 1.79 26.83 -13.31
CA ASP A 412 1.05 26.14 -14.37
C ASP A 412 1.10 24.60 -14.44
N ARG A 413 -0.09 24.01 -14.26
CA ARG A 413 -0.64 22.80 -14.93
C ARG A 413 -0.66 21.49 -14.14
N ALA A 414 -1.76 20.77 -14.40
CA ALA A 414 -1.98 19.37 -14.11
C ALA A 414 -0.77 18.50 -14.54
N GLY A 415 -0.43 17.52 -13.70
CA GLY A 415 0.62 16.53 -13.99
C GLY A 415 1.84 16.67 -13.08
N VAL A 416 1.70 16.24 -11.82
CA VAL A 416 2.88 15.96 -10.99
C VAL A 416 3.57 14.75 -11.61
N ASP A 417 4.82 14.92 -12.03
CA ASP A 417 5.68 13.82 -12.48
C ASP A 417 6.01 12.91 -11.29
N LEU A 418 5.24 11.83 -11.13
CA LEU A 418 5.41 10.86 -10.04
C LEU A 418 6.71 10.03 -10.13
N THR A 419 7.43 10.11 -11.27
CA THR A 419 8.78 9.53 -11.37
C THR A 419 9.82 10.35 -10.61
N ARG A 420 9.55 11.66 -10.45
CA ARG A 420 10.41 12.60 -9.73
C ARG A 420 9.89 12.92 -8.34
N TRP A 421 8.58 13.10 -8.19
CA TRP A 421 7.96 13.52 -6.95
C TRP A 421 7.29 12.34 -6.26
N GLU A 422 7.52 12.21 -4.97
CA GLU A 422 6.83 11.22 -4.14
C GLU A 422 5.99 11.88 -3.05
N PRO A 423 4.83 11.33 -2.69
CA PRO A 423 4.03 11.84 -1.59
C PRO A 423 4.81 11.78 -0.27
N ALA A 424 4.82 12.88 0.47
CA ALA A 424 5.40 12.99 1.80
C ALA A 424 4.33 13.10 2.89
N SER A 425 3.20 13.75 2.57
CA SER A 425 2.06 14.00 3.47
C SER A 425 0.80 14.25 2.62
N LEU A 426 -0.37 14.41 3.23
CA LEU A 426 -1.57 14.81 2.51
C LEU A 426 -1.36 16.14 1.78
N GLY A 427 -1.34 16.08 0.45
CA GLY A 427 -1.14 17.25 -0.40
C GLY A 427 0.31 17.75 -0.51
N VAL A 428 1.26 17.09 0.15
CA VAL A 428 2.68 17.51 0.20
C VAL A 428 3.54 16.45 -0.50
N TYR A 429 4.40 16.90 -1.40
CA TYR A 429 5.30 16.04 -2.18
C TYR A 429 6.77 16.43 -1.95
N ARG A 430 7.66 15.45 -2.07
CA ARG A 430 9.12 15.63 -2.02
C ARG A 430 9.79 15.12 -3.29
N ASP A 431 10.89 15.74 -3.67
CA ASP A 431 11.70 15.41 -4.85
C ASP A 431 12.63 14.24 -4.51
N ARG A 432 12.39 13.09 -5.15
CA ARG A 432 13.18 11.85 -4.96
C ARG A 432 14.68 12.07 -5.18
N ARG A 433 15.07 13.08 -5.96
CA ARG A 433 16.48 13.39 -6.25
C ARG A 433 17.20 14.01 -5.06
N VAL A 434 16.49 14.71 -4.17
CA VAL A 434 17.06 15.27 -2.94
C VAL A 434 17.48 14.14 -2.01
N ALA A 435 16.55 13.23 -1.71
CA ALA A 435 16.82 12.04 -0.91
C ALA A 435 17.94 11.18 -1.52
N ALA A 436 17.85 10.88 -2.82
CA ALA A 436 18.87 10.08 -3.50
C ALA A 436 20.27 10.74 -3.49
N LYS A 437 20.35 12.08 -3.57
CA LYS A 437 21.61 12.82 -3.45
C LYS A 437 22.21 12.65 -2.05
N VAL A 438 21.40 12.80 -1.00
CA VAL A 438 21.85 12.67 0.38
C VAL A 438 22.28 11.23 0.70
N CYS A 439 21.49 10.22 0.30
CA CYS A 439 21.87 8.81 0.46
C CYS A 439 23.19 8.47 -0.25
N ARG A 440 23.39 8.92 -1.50
CA ARG A 440 24.64 8.68 -2.24
C ARG A 440 25.83 9.36 -1.60
N ALA A 441 25.69 10.59 -1.11
CA ALA A 441 26.76 11.30 -0.42
C ALA A 441 27.28 10.54 0.82
N HIS A 442 26.39 9.79 1.47
CA HIS A 442 26.69 8.96 2.64
C HIS A 442 26.92 7.48 2.31
N ALA A 443 27.05 7.11 1.04
CA ALA A 443 27.17 5.71 0.60
C ALA A 443 26.08 4.78 1.20
N TYR A 444 24.88 5.32 1.41
CA TYR A 444 23.74 4.67 2.06
C TYR A 444 23.99 4.26 3.52
N GLN A 445 25.01 4.79 4.18
CA GLN A 445 25.22 4.58 5.61
C GLN A 445 24.28 5.48 6.41
N CYS A 446 23.75 4.94 7.51
CA CYS A 446 23.10 5.75 8.53
C CYS A 446 24.09 6.76 9.11
N GLN A 447 23.74 8.05 9.11
CA GLN A 447 24.59 9.11 9.65
C GLN A 447 24.81 9.01 11.16
N ILE A 448 24.02 8.21 11.89
CA ILE A 448 24.16 8.04 13.34
C ILE A 448 24.97 6.78 13.69
N CYS A 449 24.67 5.63 13.07
CA CYS A 449 25.30 4.35 13.46
C CYS A 449 26.12 3.67 12.37
N GLY A 450 26.19 4.22 11.16
CA GLY A 450 26.92 3.63 10.03
C GLY A 450 26.25 2.41 9.37
N LEU A 451 25.11 1.92 9.88
CA LEU A 451 24.41 0.77 9.30
C LEU A 451 24.03 1.03 7.83
N VAL A 452 24.31 0.04 6.98
CA VAL A 452 23.85 -0.03 5.59
C VAL A 452 22.86 -1.18 5.50
N LEU A 453 21.64 -0.92 4.99
CA LEU A 453 20.74 -2.01 4.63
C LEU A 453 21.01 -2.38 3.18
N GLU A 454 21.48 -3.62 2.99
CA GLU A 454 21.83 -4.15 1.68
C GLU A 454 21.00 -5.42 1.42
N THR A 455 20.32 -5.44 0.29
CA THR A 455 19.61 -6.64 -0.18
C THR A 455 20.62 -7.73 -0.59
N PRO A 456 20.22 -9.01 -0.65
CA PRO A 456 21.10 -10.08 -1.12
C PRO A 456 21.69 -9.85 -2.53
N ASP A 457 21.02 -9.05 -3.36
CA ASP A 457 21.46 -8.71 -4.72
C ASP A 457 22.33 -7.44 -4.75
N GLY A 458 22.74 -6.91 -3.60
CA GLY A 458 23.66 -5.77 -3.46
C GLY A 458 23.01 -4.39 -3.51
N PHE A 459 21.68 -4.30 -3.66
CA PHE A 459 20.99 -3.00 -3.61
C PHE A 459 21.00 -2.43 -2.19
N LYS A 460 21.45 -1.19 -2.06
CA LYS A 460 21.49 -0.47 -0.80
C LYS A 460 20.28 0.44 -0.67
N ILE A 461 19.60 0.37 0.48
CA ILE A 461 18.42 1.18 0.79
C ILE A 461 18.60 1.84 2.15
N THR A 462 18.40 3.14 2.22
CA THR A 462 18.41 3.85 3.51
C THR A 462 17.36 4.94 3.50
N PRO A 463 16.41 4.93 4.45
CA PRO A 463 15.44 6.00 4.57
C PRO A 463 16.08 7.38 4.76
N THR A 464 15.31 8.41 4.45
CA THR A 464 15.65 9.80 4.77
C THR A 464 14.55 10.45 5.58
N THR A 465 14.94 11.42 6.40
CA THR A 465 14.00 12.28 7.14
C THR A 465 14.40 13.74 7.02
N HIS A 466 13.41 14.63 7.05
CA HIS A 466 13.65 16.07 7.05
C HIS A 466 13.80 16.58 8.49
N LEU A 467 14.82 17.40 8.75
CA LEU A 467 15.02 18.05 10.05
C LEU A 467 13.86 18.99 10.39
N LYS A 468 13.41 19.77 9.42
CA LYS A 468 12.21 20.58 9.45
C LYS A 468 11.21 20.00 8.45
N SER A 469 10.11 19.44 8.96
CA SER A 469 9.09 18.78 8.14
C SER A 469 8.57 19.69 7.02
N LEU A 470 8.35 19.11 5.83
CA LEU A 470 7.77 19.81 4.67
C LEU A 470 6.30 20.20 4.90
N ALA A 471 5.60 19.45 5.76
CA ALA A 471 4.18 19.63 5.98
C ALA A 471 3.87 20.82 6.89
N VAL A 472 2.62 21.30 6.82
CA VAL A 472 2.06 22.26 7.78
C VAL A 472 2.14 21.65 9.20
N PRO A 473 2.50 22.43 10.24
CA PRO A 473 2.73 23.88 10.21
C PRO A 473 4.18 24.28 9.89
N HIS A 474 5.11 23.32 9.85
CA HIS A 474 6.54 23.62 9.80
C HIS A 474 7.00 24.19 8.46
N ARG A 475 6.52 23.64 7.33
CA ARG A 475 6.82 24.12 5.95
C ARG A 475 8.34 24.26 5.68
N GLY A 476 9.11 23.24 6.04
CA GLY A 476 10.53 23.15 5.72
C GLY A 476 10.78 23.02 4.22
N PRO A 477 11.97 23.42 3.73
CA PRO A 477 12.32 23.29 2.32
C PRO A 477 12.79 21.87 1.98
N ASP A 478 12.48 21.40 0.78
CA ASP A 478 12.97 20.12 0.27
C ASP A 478 14.36 20.29 -0.39
N ILE A 479 15.38 20.41 0.46
CA ILE A 479 16.77 20.64 0.06
C ILE A 479 17.70 19.72 0.85
N PRO A 480 18.89 19.36 0.32
CA PRO A 480 19.82 18.47 1.00
C PRO A 480 20.17 18.92 2.42
N ALA A 481 20.33 20.22 2.67
CA ALA A 481 20.68 20.75 3.99
C ALA A 481 19.63 20.47 5.07
N ASN A 482 18.38 20.17 4.68
CA ASN A 482 17.28 19.87 5.58
C ASN A 482 17.01 18.35 5.68
N VAL A 483 17.88 17.48 5.16
CA VAL A 483 17.61 16.03 5.06
C VAL A 483 18.74 15.21 5.70
N LEU A 484 18.38 14.17 6.46
CA LEU A 484 19.32 13.19 7.02
C LEU A 484 19.12 11.82 6.37
N CYS A 485 20.21 11.07 6.19
CA CYS A 485 20.25 9.66 5.77
C CYS A 485 20.33 8.77 7.01
N LEU A 486 19.23 8.11 7.40
CA LEU A 486 19.12 7.37 8.66
C LEU A 486 18.56 5.96 8.42
N CYS A 487 19.03 4.97 9.19
CA CYS A 487 18.39 3.66 9.21
C CYS A 487 16.98 3.73 9.81
N PRO A 488 16.11 2.73 9.58
CA PRO A 488 14.72 2.75 10.06
C PRO A 488 14.59 3.06 11.55
N THR A 489 15.43 2.45 12.40
CA THR A 489 15.41 2.67 13.84
C THR A 489 15.72 4.12 14.22
N HIS A 490 16.83 4.66 13.72
CA HIS A 490 17.23 6.03 14.06
C HIS A 490 16.31 7.07 13.45
N ARG A 491 15.72 6.79 12.29
CA ARG A 491 14.68 7.64 11.71
C ARG A 491 13.48 7.74 12.66
N VAL A 492 12.96 6.62 13.15
CA VAL A 492 11.82 6.62 14.09
C VAL A 492 12.19 7.35 15.38
N GLN A 493 13.37 7.09 15.94
CA GLN A 493 13.84 7.79 17.14
C GLN A 493 13.96 9.31 16.93
N PHE A 494 14.42 9.74 15.76
CA PHE A 494 14.56 11.14 15.40
C PHE A 494 13.21 11.82 15.18
N ASP A 495 12.30 11.16 14.46
CA ASP A 495 10.96 11.67 14.14
C ASP A 495 10.10 11.81 15.41
N LEU A 496 10.32 10.95 16.42
CA LEU A 496 9.66 11.00 17.73
C LEU A 496 10.42 11.81 18.79
N GLY A 497 11.49 12.52 18.41
CA GLY A 497 12.25 13.38 19.33
C GLY A 497 13.05 12.66 20.41
N MET A 498 13.25 11.34 20.29
CA MET A 498 14.14 10.55 21.17
C MET A 498 15.61 10.87 20.91
N ILE A 499 15.92 11.40 19.73
CA ILE A 499 17.24 11.86 19.35
C ILE A 499 17.16 13.31 18.89
N THR A 500 18.09 14.14 19.36
CA THR A 500 18.34 15.47 18.80
C THR A 500 19.82 15.66 18.51
N ILE A 501 20.17 16.75 17.82
CA ILE A 501 21.54 17.02 17.38
C ILE A 501 21.95 18.41 17.89
N ASP A 502 23.17 18.51 18.40
CA ASP A 502 23.75 19.77 18.87
C ASP A 502 24.43 20.57 17.76
N ASP A 503 24.75 21.84 18.06
CA ASP A 503 25.35 22.77 17.09
C ASP A 503 26.73 22.30 16.60
N ASP A 504 27.41 21.50 17.41
CA ASP A 504 28.68 20.86 17.10
C ASP A 504 28.52 19.46 16.48
N LEU A 505 27.31 19.13 16.04
CA LEU A 505 26.90 17.85 15.44
C LEU A 505 26.96 16.65 16.39
N THR A 506 26.99 16.87 17.71
CA THR A 506 26.83 15.77 18.67
C THR A 506 25.39 15.25 18.64
N VAL A 507 25.21 13.96 18.42
CA VAL A 507 23.92 13.28 18.48
C VAL A 507 23.64 12.91 19.93
N ILE A 508 22.50 13.33 20.46
CA ILE A 508 22.11 13.13 21.86
C ILE A 508 20.90 12.19 21.92
N ASP A 509 20.99 11.16 22.75
CA ASP A 509 19.83 10.38 23.20
C ASP A 509 19.10 11.18 24.29
N GLU A 510 17.91 11.67 23.97
CA GLU A 510 17.08 12.47 24.89
C GLU A 510 16.44 11.62 25.99
N THR A 511 16.37 10.31 25.82
CA THR A 511 15.82 9.38 26.81
C THR A 511 16.83 9.15 27.93
N ALA A 512 18.08 8.84 27.56
CA ALA A 512 19.16 8.60 28.50
C ALA A 512 19.94 9.87 28.87
N LYS A 513 19.74 10.98 28.15
CA LYS A 513 20.47 12.25 28.29
C LYS A 513 21.99 12.09 28.12
N VAL A 514 22.40 11.27 27.15
CA VAL A 514 23.81 10.97 26.88
C VAL A 514 24.14 11.17 25.39
N PRO A 515 25.40 11.54 25.07
CA PRO A 515 25.85 11.59 23.69
C PRO A 515 26.00 10.19 23.09
N LEU A 516 25.51 10.00 21.87
CA LEU A 516 25.67 8.76 21.07
C LEU A 516 26.91 8.82 20.18
N GLY A 517 27.39 10.02 19.84
CA GLY A 517 28.53 10.23 18.96
C GLY A 517 28.37 11.50 18.13
N LYS A 518 29.24 11.66 17.13
CA LYS A 518 29.11 12.72 16.12
C LYS A 518 28.27 12.25 14.95
N LEU A 519 27.41 13.11 14.44
CA LEU A 519 26.70 12.88 13.19
C LEU A 519 27.73 12.75 12.06
N ALA A 520 27.66 11.66 11.30
CA ALA A 520 28.58 11.46 10.18
C ALA A 520 28.39 12.54 9.12
N GLU A 521 29.51 13.14 8.71
CA GLU A 521 29.59 14.15 7.67
C GLU A 521 30.06 13.54 6.35
N ALA A 522 29.66 14.16 5.24
CA ALA A 522 30.15 13.81 3.91
C ALA A 522 30.44 15.07 3.11
N SER A 523 31.52 15.06 2.32
CA SER A 523 31.98 16.24 1.55
C SER A 523 30.91 16.81 0.59
N GLN A 524 29.98 15.98 0.12
CA GLN A 524 28.90 16.36 -0.79
C GLN A 524 27.55 16.62 -0.09
N HIS A 525 27.49 16.54 1.24
CA HIS A 525 26.28 16.77 2.02
C HIS A 525 26.59 17.56 3.30
N LYS A 526 26.21 18.85 3.28
CA LYS A 526 26.30 19.74 4.45
C LYS A 526 24.92 19.96 5.04
N VAL A 527 24.73 19.53 6.29
CA VAL A 527 23.49 19.74 7.05
C VAL A 527 23.39 21.19 7.51
N GLY A 528 22.21 21.80 7.40
CA GLY A 528 21.94 23.16 7.84
C GLY A 528 21.73 23.23 9.35
N LEU A 529 22.58 24.00 10.04
CA LEU A 529 22.48 24.18 11.50
C LEU A 529 21.16 24.83 11.92
N GLU A 530 20.56 25.65 11.07
CA GLU A 530 19.25 26.24 11.30
C GLU A 530 18.14 25.19 11.42
N TYR A 531 18.21 24.09 10.65
CA TYR A 531 17.22 23.01 10.72
C TYR A 531 17.49 22.08 11.90
N ILE A 532 18.76 21.87 12.26
CA ILE A 532 19.15 21.18 13.50
C ILE A 532 18.57 21.92 14.72
N ARG A 533 18.81 23.24 14.81
CA ARG A 533 18.29 24.07 15.90
C ARG A 533 16.76 24.06 15.94
N TYR A 534 16.11 24.11 14.78
CA TYR A 534 14.65 24.02 14.69
C TYR A 534 14.13 22.68 15.20
N HIS A 535 14.67 21.55 14.73
CA HIS A 535 14.25 20.23 15.22
C HIS A 535 14.48 20.10 16.73
N ARG A 536 15.65 20.50 17.22
CA ARG A 536 15.98 20.44 18.64
C ARG A 536 15.00 21.24 19.50
N SER A 537 14.55 22.41 19.05
CA SER A 537 13.62 23.24 19.83
C SER A 537 12.22 22.62 19.98
N LEU A 538 11.81 21.74 19.05
CA LEU A 538 10.53 21.03 19.10
C LEU A 538 10.48 19.97 20.21
N TYR A 539 11.62 19.38 20.56
CA TYR A 539 11.67 18.18 21.42
C TYR A 539 12.49 18.37 22.69
N ARG A 540 13.58 19.15 22.64
CA ARG A 540 14.42 19.40 23.81
C ARG A 540 13.82 20.53 24.64
N ARG A 541 13.58 20.25 25.92
CA ARG A 541 13.28 21.30 26.91
C ARG A 541 14.57 22.05 27.22
N GLU A 542 14.58 23.36 27.02
CA GLU A 542 15.64 24.21 27.57
C GLU A 542 15.45 24.21 29.09
N ALA A 543 16.54 24.02 29.82
CA ALA A 543 16.55 23.90 31.27
C ALA A 543 16.22 25.23 31.96
#